data_AF-A0A5Q8C8Q5-F1
#
_entry.id   AF-A0A5Q8C8Q5-F1
#
_cell.length_a   1.000
_cell.length_b   1.000
_cell.length_c   1.000
_cell.angle_alpha   90.00
_cell.angle_beta   90.00
_cell.angle_gamma   90.00
#
_symmetry.space_group_name_H-M   'P 1'
#
loop_
_entity.id
_entity.type
_entity.pdbx_description
1 polymer ?
#
loop_
_entity_poly.entity_id
_entity_poly.type
_entity_poly.pdbx_seq_one_letter_code
_entity_poly.pdbx_strand_id
1 'polypeptide(L)'
;MQSISRRQFLASAAAIGTASAFEPVIIPRAAWAATPEIIRAETRVIDVAGRAAKVFGLIRSDGTHGLTISAADDFQARLENALAAPTLIHWHGLMPPFGQDGVPDLPQPLLKPGKAYDYNFPVATPGTHWMHAHTLQEQQLLAAPLIVTDPADKGRDEQPVVVLLQDFSFKTPEELLADLTGSANSAAAAHSMSGHSMSGTDMPGMSMAGDDQGTSMA
;
A
#
# COMPACT_ATOMS: atom_id res chain seq x y z
N MET A 1 -22.86 34.50 59.47
CA MET A 1 -22.63 33.86 58.15
C MET A 1 -22.17 34.95 57.19
N GLN A 2 -20.88 34.99 56.84
CA GLN A 2 -20.36 35.98 55.88
C GLN A 2 -20.54 35.43 54.46
N SER A 3 -21.31 36.13 53.62
CA SER A 3 -21.56 35.72 52.23
C SER A 3 -20.41 36.20 51.33
N ILE A 4 -19.71 35.28 50.68
CA ILE A 4 -18.71 35.58 49.66
C ILE A 4 -19.42 36.09 48.41
N SER A 5 -19.04 37.27 47.92
CA SER A 5 -19.62 37.82 46.69
C SER A 5 -19.04 37.15 45.43
N ARG A 6 -19.82 37.09 44.35
CA ARG A 6 -19.37 36.56 43.04
C ARG A 6 -18.07 37.22 42.53
N ARG A 7 -17.84 38.49 42.87
CA ARG A 7 -16.58 39.20 42.51
C ARG A 7 -15.39 38.74 43.35
N GLN A 8 -15.59 38.44 44.62
CA GLN A 8 -14.52 37.88 45.47
C GLN A 8 -14.15 36.47 45.04
N PHE A 9 -15.12 35.65 44.61
CA PHE A 9 -14.86 34.32 44.05
C PHE A 9 -14.05 34.39 42.74
N LEU A 10 -14.44 35.28 41.81
CA LEU A 10 -13.71 35.44 40.55
C LEU A 10 -12.31 36.05 40.74
N ALA A 11 -12.14 36.96 41.70
CA ALA A 11 -10.83 37.54 42.03
C ALA A 11 -9.88 36.54 42.70
N SER A 12 -10.38 35.53 43.40
CA SER A 12 -9.56 34.48 44.03
C SER A 12 -9.23 33.32 43.09
N ALA A 13 -10.00 33.11 42.00
CA ALA A 13 -9.68 32.13 40.96
C ALA A 13 -8.50 32.53 40.07
N ALA A 14 -8.14 33.83 40.01
CA ALA A 14 -7.01 34.31 39.20
C ALA A 14 -5.63 34.14 39.87
N ALA A 15 -5.57 33.73 41.15
CA ALA A 15 -4.33 33.66 41.93
C ALA A 15 -3.77 32.22 42.10
N ILE A 16 -4.37 31.21 41.46
CA ILE A 16 -3.83 29.84 41.37
C ILE A 16 -3.42 29.60 39.91
N GLY A 17 -2.44 30.37 39.45
CA GLY A 17 -1.94 30.33 38.06
C GLY A 17 -0.42 30.38 37.97
N THR A 18 0.29 30.04 39.04
CA THR A 18 1.76 30.04 39.08
C THR A 18 2.24 28.79 39.80
N ALA A 19 2.58 27.74 39.03
CA ALA A 19 3.58 26.69 39.32
C ALA A 19 3.19 25.33 38.72
N SER A 20 3.19 25.22 37.39
CA SER A 20 3.65 24.00 36.68
C SER A 20 3.73 24.32 35.19
N ALA A 21 4.74 25.10 34.80
CA ALA A 21 5.26 25.01 33.44
C ALA A 21 5.98 23.65 33.34
N PHE A 22 5.20 22.57 33.16
CA PHE A 22 5.74 21.39 32.50
C PHE A 22 5.93 21.81 31.05
N GLU A 23 7.07 22.40 30.74
CA GLU A 23 7.54 22.37 29.36
C GLU A 23 7.64 20.88 29.01
N PRO A 24 6.96 20.39 27.95
CA PRO A 24 7.35 19.12 27.39
C PRO A 24 8.79 19.32 26.96
N VAL A 25 9.71 18.72 27.71
CA VAL A 25 11.08 18.55 27.26
C VAL A 25 10.97 17.64 26.04
N ILE A 26 10.76 18.25 24.87
CA ILE A 26 11.04 17.63 23.60
C ILE A 26 12.56 17.51 23.62
N ILE A 27 13.05 16.38 24.16
CA ILE A 27 14.45 16.02 23.97
C ILE A 27 14.57 15.86 22.45
N PRO A 28 15.32 16.73 21.75
CA PRO A 28 15.64 16.47 20.37
C PRO A 28 16.44 15.18 20.41
N ARG A 29 15.80 14.08 20.01
CA ARG A 29 16.51 12.84 19.75
C ARG A 29 17.48 13.24 18.66
N ALA A 30 18.76 13.34 19.01
CA ALA A 30 19.79 13.70 18.05
C ALA A 30 19.66 12.66 16.94
N ALA A 31 19.15 13.08 15.79
CA ALA A 31 19.09 12.26 14.61
C ALA A 31 20.54 12.08 14.19
N TRP A 32 21.20 11.05 14.72
CA TRP A 32 22.27 10.44 13.97
C TRP A 32 21.65 10.10 12.62
N ALA A 33 22.15 10.72 11.57
CA ALA A 33 21.77 10.39 10.21
C ALA A 33 22.19 8.93 10.00
N ALA A 34 21.33 8.00 10.40
CA ALA A 34 21.51 6.60 10.10
C ALA A 34 21.53 6.52 8.57
N THR A 35 22.49 5.77 8.06
CA THR A 35 22.52 5.52 6.61
C THR A 35 21.29 4.67 6.32
N PRO A 36 20.36 5.11 5.45
CA PRO A 36 19.15 4.34 5.19
C PRO A 36 19.53 2.98 4.61
N GLU A 37 18.82 1.95 5.04
CA GLU A 37 18.97 0.60 4.50
C GLU A 37 18.54 0.60 3.03
N ILE A 38 19.43 0.21 2.11
CA ILE A 38 19.09 0.16 0.69
C ILE A 38 18.33 -1.14 0.41
N ILE A 39 17.11 -1.01 -0.10
CA ILE A 39 16.29 -2.11 -0.61
C ILE A 39 16.12 -1.92 -2.11
N ARG A 40 16.62 -2.86 -2.90
CA ARG A 40 16.53 -2.83 -4.35
C ARG A 40 15.43 -3.77 -4.82
N ALA A 41 14.45 -3.21 -5.54
CA ALA A 41 13.53 -4.00 -6.35
C ALA A 41 14.25 -4.40 -7.63
N GLU A 42 14.54 -5.69 -7.79
CA GLU A 42 15.32 -6.21 -8.90
C GLU A 42 14.82 -7.56 -9.39
N THR A 43 15.35 -7.99 -10.54
CA THR A 43 15.09 -9.31 -11.10
C THR A 43 16.11 -10.30 -10.55
N ARG A 44 15.64 -11.48 -10.16
CA ARG A 44 16.46 -12.65 -9.85
C ARG A 44 15.98 -13.89 -10.59
N VAL A 45 16.81 -14.93 -10.59
CA VAL A 45 16.45 -16.25 -11.13
C VAL A 45 16.38 -17.24 -9.99
N ILE A 46 15.29 -18.00 -9.93
CA ILE A 46 15.13 -19.14 -9.02
C ILE A 46 15.00 -20.43 -9.82
N ASP A 47 15.34 -21.55 -9.20
CA ASP A 47 14.99 -22.87 -9.72
C ASP A 47 13.67 -23.31 -9.11
N VAL A 48 12.71 -23.68 -9.96
CA VAL A 48 11.44 -24.29 -9.53
C VAL A 48 11.33 -25.65 -10.19
N ALA A 49 11.54 -26.71 -9.41
CA ALA A 49 11.48 -28.10 -9.85
C ALA A 49 12.41 -28.40 -11.06
N GLY A 50 13.65 -27.89 -11.04
CA GLY A 50 14.64 -28.09 -12.08
C GLY A 50 14.49 -27.17 -13.30
N ARG A 51 13.61 -26.17 -13.21
CA ARG A 51 13.39 -25.19 -14.29
C ARG A 51 13.65 -23.78 -13.78
N ALA A 52 14.54 -23.08 -14.46
CA ALA A 52 14.83 -21.68 -14.18
C ALA A 52 13.59 -20.81 -14.40
N ALA A 53 13.29 -19.94 -13.43
CA ALA A 53 12.23 -18.95 -13.50
C ALA A 53 12.78 -17.56 -13.17
N LYS A 54 12.46 -16.58 -14.02
CA LYS A 54 12.76 -15.17 -13.78
C LYS A 54 11.67 -14.58 -12.90
N VAL A 55 12.04 -14.11 -11.73
CA VAL A 55 11.14 -13.52 -10.73
C VAL A 55 11.71 -12.20 -10.24
N PHE A 56 10.95 -11.49 -9.41
CA PHE A 56 11.43 -10.31 -8.73
C PHE A 56 11.92 -10.61 -7.32
N GLY A 57 12.54 -9.62 -6.69
CA GLY A 57 12.99 -9.68 -5.32
C GLY A 57 13.21 -8.30 -4.73
N LEU A 58 13.15 -8.22 -3.40
CA LEU A 58 13.51 -7.06 -2.61
C LEU A 58 14.78 -7.40 -1.83
N ILE A 59 15.91 -6.91 -2.34
CA ILE A 59 17.24 -7.36 -1.94
C ILE A 59 18.03 -6.21 -1.33
N ARG A 60 18.67 -6.46 -0.19
CA ARG A 60 19.57 -5.52 0.47
C ARG A 60 20.91 -5.44 -0.25
N SER A 61 21.70 -4.41 0.06
CA SER A 61 23.05 -4.24 -0.48
C SER A 61 23.99 -5.42 -0.17
N ASP A 62 23.73 -6.16 0.91
CA ASP A 62 24.47 -7.36 1.31
C ASP A 62 23.94 -8.67 0.68
N GLY A 63 22.92 -8.59 -0.19
CA GLY A 63 22.29 -9.74 -0.83
C GLY A 63 21.18 -10.40 -0.02
N THR A 64 20.89 -9.92 1.18
CA THR A 64 19.79 -10.44 2.02
C THR A 64 18.43 -10.14 1.36
N HIS A 65 17.54 -11.12 1.34
CA HIS A 65 16.15 -10.93 0.92
C HIS A 65 15.28 -10.49 2.11
N GLY A 66 14.63 -9.34 1.99
CA GLY A 66 13.86 -8.73 3.07
C GLY A 66 14.69 -7.84 4.00
N LEU A 67 14.06 -7.40 5.08
CA LEU A 67 14.62 -6.43 6.01
C LEU A 67 14.32 -6.83 7.46
N THR A 68 15.29 -6.64 8.34
CA THR A 68 15.12 -6.74 9.80
C THR A 68 15.59 -5.45 10.43
N ILE A 69 14.71 -4.81 11.21
CA ILE A 69 14.97 -3.56 11.94
C ILE A 69 14.55 -3.72 13.40
N SER A 70 14.91 -2.76 14.24
CA SER A 70 14.53 -2.71 15.65
C SER A 70 13.41 -1.69 15.89
N ALA A 71 12.44 -2.00 16.76
CA ALA A 71 11.43 -1.04 17.19
C ALA A 71 12.00 0.11 18.07
N ALA A 72 13.29 0.05 18.43
CA ALA A 72 13.97 1.19 19.06
C ALA A 72 14.30 2.31 18.07
N ASP A 73 14.31 2.01 16.77
CA ASP A 73 14.78 2.87 15.70
C ASP A 73 13.63 3.28 14.78
N ASP A 74 13.80 4.40 14.06
CA ASP A 74 12.87 4.79 13.00
C ASP A 74 13.09 3.88 11.78
N PHE A 75 12.02 3.61 11.03
CA PHE A 75 12.14 2.97 9.72
C PHE A 75 12.92 3.91 8.81
N GLN A 76 14.09 3.48 8.33
CA GLN A 76 14.89 4.26 7.39
C GLN A 76 15.36 3.35 6.26
N ALA A 77 14.66 3.40 5.14
CA ALA A 77 15.00 2.59 3.97
C ALA A 77 14.97 3.42 2.69
N ARG A 78 15.92 3.16 1.80
CA ARG A 78 15.94 3.68 0.44
C ARG A 78 15.48 2.59 -0.52
N LEU A 79 14.30 2.76 -1.09
CA LEU A 79 13.84 1.88 -2.16
C LEU A 79 14.48 2.32 -3.48
N GLU A 80 15.17 1.40 -4.16
CA GLU A 80 15.70 1.61 -5.50
C GLU A 80 14.95 0.71 -6.50
N ASN A 81 14.38 1.31 -7.54
CA ASN A 81 13.75 0.53 -8.62
C ASN A 81 14.79 0.19 -9.70
N ALA A 82 15.33 -1.03 -9.66
CA ALA A 82 16.20 -1.58 -10.70
C ALA A 82 15.45 -2.45 -11.73
N LEU A 83 14.12 -2.49 -11.67
CA LEU A 83 13.28 -3.15 -12.66
C LEU A 83 13.16 -2.30 -13.93
N ALA A 84 12.78 -2.95 -15.04
CA ALA A 84 12.46 -2.26 -16.28
C ALA A 84 11.07 -1.59 -16.26
N ALA A 85 10.24 -1.89 -15.26
CA ALA A 85 8.88 -1.38 -15.10
C ALA A 85 8.78 -0.46 -13.86
N PRO A 86 7.86 0.51 -13.85
CA PRO A 86 7.53 1.26 -12.64
C PRO A 86 7.07 0.32 -11.51
N THR A 87 7.39 0.65 -10.26
CA THR A 87 6.97 -0.15 -9.09
C THR A 87 6.88 0.73 -7.84
N LEU A 88 6.21 0.24 -6.81
CA LEU A 88 6.21 0.83 -5.49
C LEU A 88 5.94 -0.28 -4.46
N ILE A 89 6.57 -0.17 -3.30
CA ILE A 89 6.54 -1.21 -2.26
C ILE A 89 5.79 -0.69 -1.05
N HIS A 90 4.77 -1.43 -0.63
CA HIS A 90 4.00 -1.20 0.57
C HIS A 90 4.59 -1.97 1.76
N TRP A 91 4.53 -1.37 2.95
CA TRP A 91 5.09 -1.90 4.21
C TRP A 91 3.98 -2.52 5.07
N HIS A 92 3.48 -3.68 4.65
CA HIS A 92 2.30 -4.31 5.22
C HIS A 92 2.41 -4.56 6.72
N GLY A 93 1.47 -3.99 7.48
CA GLY A 93 1.38 -4.13 8.94
C GLY A 93 2.04 -3.00 9.73
N LEU A 94 2.83 -2.15 9.07
CA LEU A 94 3.33 -0.91 9.66
C LEU A 94 2.29 0.21 9.57
N MET A 95 2.51 1.30 10.33
CA MET A 95 1.64 2.48 10.35
C MET A 95 2.38 3.76 9.90
N PRO A 96 2.86 3.81 8.64
CA PRO A 96 3.53 4.99 8.12
C PRO A 96 2.56 6.16 7.92
N PRO A 97 3.05 7.41 7.91
CA PRO A 97 2.31 8.56 7.39
C PRO A 97 1.89 8.35 5.94
N PHE A 98 0.84 9.06 5.49
CA PHE A 98 0.25 8.90 4.16
C PHE A 98 1.25 8.84 2.99
N GLY A 99 2.27 9.72 2.95
CA GLY A 99 3.29 9.74 1.90
C GLY A 99 4.41 8.71 2.04
N GLN A 100 4.32 7.81 3.01
CA GLN A 100 5.36 6.84 3.38
C GLN A 100 4.84 5.39 3.31
N ASP A 101 3.56 5.22 2.93
CA ASP A 101 2.88 3.93 2.93
C ASP A 101 3.18 3.06 1.70
N GLY A 102 3.66 3.66 0.62
CA GLY A 102 4.05 2.90 -0.58
C GLY A 102 2.87 2.37 -1.40
N VAL A 103 1.68 2.93 -1.21
CA VAL A 103 0.50 2.70 -2.06
C VAL A 103 0.56 3.63 -3.29
N PRO A 104 0.52 3.09 -4.52
CA PRO A 104 0.53 3.87 -5.75
C PRO A 104 -0.64 4.86 -5.85
N ASP A 105 -0.34 6.02 -6.41
CA ASP A 105 -1.29 7.08 -6.78
C ASP A 105 -2.07 7.72 -5.61
N LEU A 106 -1.75 7.34 -4.37
CA LEU A 106 -2.35 7.86 -3.13
C LEU A 106 -1.32 7.89 -1.98
N PRO A 107 -0.43 8.91 -1.88
CA PRO A 107 -0.22 10.08 -2.75
C PRO A 107 0.91 9.91 -3.77
N GLN A 108 1.62 8.80 -3.73
CA GLN A 108 2.89 8.66 -4.41
C GLN A 108 2.71 7.91 -5.74
N PRO A 109 3.13 8.48 -6.88
CA PRO A 109 3.10 7.73 -8.14
C PRO A 109 4.10 6.57 -8.08
N LEU A 110 3.91 5.57 -8.94
CA LEU A 110 4.88 4.50 -9.13
C LEU A 110 6.30 5.07 -9.39
N LEU A 111 7.28 4.48 -8.72
CA LEU A 111 8.68 4.85 -8.88
C LEU A 111 9.17 4.34 -10.25
N LYS A 112 9.60 5.26 -11.11
CA LYS A 112 10.11 4.92 -12.46
C LYS A 112 11.41 4.08 -12.39
N PRO A 113 11.73 3.30 -13.44
CA PRO A 113 13.01 2.60 -13.55
C PRO A 113 14.21 3.51 -13.27
N GLY A 114 15.18 3.00 -12.49
CA GLY A 114 16.39 3.70 -12.09
C GLY A 114 16.17 4.86 -11.10
N LYS A 115 14.96 5.04 -10.57
CA LYS A 115 14.66 6.03 -9.53
C LYS A 115 14.68 5.38 -8.16
N ALA A 116 14.81 6.25 -7.15
CA ALA A 116 14.84 5.86 -5.75
C ALA A 116 13.92 6.76 -4.93
N TYR A 117 13.45 6.24 -3.80
CA TYR A 117 12.65 6.99 -2.82
C TYR A 117 13.08 6.60 -1.40
N ASP A 118 13.23 7.61 -0.54
CA ASP A 118 13.64 7.42 0.84
C ASP A 118 12.41 7.42 1.76
N TYR A 119 12.30 6.36 2.55
CA TYR A 119 11.27 6.17 3.55
C TYR A 119 11.84 6.46 4.93
N ASN A 120 11.16 7.31 5.71
CA ASN A 120 11.49 7.67 7.07
C ASN A 120 10.23 7.88 7.92
N PHE A 121 9.97 6.99 8.87
CA PHE A 121 8.85 7.11 9.81
C PHE A 121 9.09 6.29 11.08
N PRO A 122 8.47 6.67 12.23
CA PRO A 122 8.63 5.93 13.47
C PRO A 122 7.99 4.54 13.39
N VAL A 123 8.67 3.53 13.92
CA VAL A 123 8.15 2.17 14.08
C VAL A 123 7.89 1.91 15.55
N ALA A 124 6.63 1.68 15.91
CA ALA A 124 6.25 1.50 17.31
C ALA A 124 5.96 0.04 17.69
N THR A 125 5.70 -0.83 16.72
CA THR A 125 5.16 -2.17 16.96
C THR A 125 6.13 -3.25 16.49
N PRO A 126 6.86 -3.91 17.41
CA PRO A 126 7.59 -5.14 17.10
C PRO A 126 6.68 -6.20 16.52
N GLY A 127 7.22 -7.07 15.68
CA GLY A 127 6.47 -8.17 15.09
C GLY A 127 7.02 -8.67 13.77
N THR A 128 6.28 -9.63 13.21
CA THR A 128 6.51 -10.15 11.87
C THR A 128 5.57 -9.43 10.91
N HIS A 129 6.17 -8.71 9.97
CA HIS A 129 5.52 -7.96 8.92
C HIS A 129 6.06 -8.46 7.57
N TRP A 130 5.61 -7.84 6.49
CA TRP A 130 6.15 -8.10 5.16
C TRP A 130 6.05 -6.85 4.30
N MET A 131 6.78 -6.85 3.19
CA MET A 131 6.75 -5.77 2.22
C MET A 131 6.44 -6.36 0.85
N HIS A 132 5.66 -5.68 0.04
CA HIS A 132 5.29 -6.19 -1.28
C HIS A 132 4.95 -5.07 -2.26
N ALA A 133 5.07 -5.37 -3.54
CA ALA A 133 4.55 -4.49 -4.57
C ALA A 133 3.04 -4.35 -4.44
N HIS A 134 2.55 -3.12 -4.58
CA HIS A 134 1.11 -2.86 -4.57
C HIS A 134 0.56 -2.81 -6.02
N THR A 135 1.03 -3.73 -6.84
CA THR A 135 0.67 -3.98 -8.25
C THR A 135 0.65 -5.50 -8.50
N LEU A 136 0.30 -5.95 -9.71
CA LEU A 136 0.39 -7.37 -10.07
C LEU A 136 1.82 -7.95 -10.04
N GLN A 137 2.86 -7.12 -9.85
CA GLN A 137 4.24 -7.57 -9.69
C GLN A 137 4.43 -8.43 -8.43
N GLU A 138 3.55 -8.31 -7.43
CA GLU A 138 3.56 -9.17 -6.23
C GLU A 138 3.45 -10.67 -6.60
N GLN A 139 2.61 -11.00 -7.59
CA GLN A 139 2.45 -12.36 -8.14
C GLN A 139 3.70 -12.87 -8.89
N GLN A 140 4.69 -12.01 -9.14
CA GLN A 140 6.01 -12.37 -9.66
C GLN A 140 7.07 -12.41 -8.53
N LEU A 141 6.61 -12.60 -7.30
CA LEU A 141 7.41 -12.66 -6.07
C LEU A 141 8.09 -11.34 -5.67
N LEU A 142 7.58 -10.18 -6.10
CA LEU A 142 8.05 -8.89 -5.59
C LEU A 142 7.49 -8.62 -4.19
N ALA A 143 7.89 -9.47 -3.24
CA ALA A 143 7.55 -9.41 -1.84
C ALA A 143 8.69 -10.01 -1.01
N ALA A 144 8.86 -9.56 0.23
CA ALA A 144 9.88 -10.05 1.13
C ALA A 144 9.48 -9.90 2.61
N PRO A 145 10.12 -10.65 3.53
CA PRO A 145 9.87 -10.49 4.95
C PRO A 145 10.32 -9.12 5.46
N LEU A 146 9.58 -8.58 6.42
CA LEU A 146 9.93 -7.37 7.16
C LEU A 146 9.80 -7.68 8.65
N ILE A 147 10.92 -7.83 9.35
CA ILE A 147 10.92 -8.16 10.78
C ILE A 147 11.24 -6.92 11.58
N VAL A 148 10.40 -6.63 12.59
CA VAL A 148 10.67 -5.58 13.56
C VAL A 148 10.96 -6.25 14.90
N THR A 149 12.21 -6.27 15.33
CA THR A 149 12.62 -6.90 16.58
C THR A 149 12.25 -6.04 17.78
N ASP A 150 11.82 -6.67 18.87
CA ASP A 150 11.64 -5.99 20.15
C ASP A 150 13.00 -5.84 20.86
N PRO A 151 13.43 -4.62 21.24
CA PRO A 151 14.61 -4.43 22.06
C PRO A 151 14.59 -5.22 23.38
N ALA A 152 13.41 -5.53 23.93
CA ALA A 152 13.24 -6.34 25.13
C ALA A 152 13.64 -7.81 24.92
N ASP A 153 13.61 -8.31 23.68
CA ASP A 153 14.03 -9.66 23.32
C ASP A 153 15.56 -9.78 23.13
N LYS A 154 16.30 -8.67 23.30
CA LYS A 154 17.75 -8.65 23.13
C LYS A 154 18.44 -9.55 24.17
N GLY A 155 19.19 -10.54 23.68
CA GLY A 155 19.95 -11.46 24.52
C GLY A 155 19.22 -12.77 24.85
N ARG A 156 18.03 -13.00 24.27
CA ARG A 156 17.43 -14.34 24.26
C ARG A 156 18.32 -15.31 23.47
N ASP A 157 18.51 -16.49 24.02
CA ASP A 157 19.25 -17.59 23.38
C ASP A 157 18.30 -18.37 22.46
N GLU A 158 17.80 -17.70 21.42
CA GLU A 158 16.85 -18.23 20.46
C GLU A 158 17.34 -17.95 19.04
N GLN A 159 17.18 -18.94 18.15
CA GLN A 159 17.47 -18.76 16.73
C GLN A 159 16.23 -18.22 16.01
N PRO A 160 16.25 -17.01 15.45
CA PRO A 160 15.16 -16.52 14.63
C PRO A 160 15.14 -17.28 13.29
N VAL A 161 13.97 -17.83 12.94
CA VAL A 161 13.72 -18.46 11.64
C VAL A 161 12.52 -17.79 11.00
N VAL A 162 12.73 -17.24 9.80
CA VAL A 162 11.69 -16.57 9.01
C VAL A 162 11.28 -17.48 7.86
N VAL A 163 9.98 -17.73 7.75
CA VAL A 163 9.39 -18.52 6.65
C VAL A 163 8.39 -17.64 5.91
N LEU A 164 8.66 -17.36 4.64
CA LEU A 164 7.73 -16.70 3.73
C LEU A 164 7.20 -17.74 2.75
N LEU A 165 5.88 -17.94 2.72
CA LEU A 165 5.21 -18.84 1.80
C LEU A 165 4.61 -18.02 0.66
N GLN A 166 4.94 -18.38 -0.58
CA GLN A 166 4.40 -17.76 -1.78
C GLN A 166 3.98 -18.86 -2.74
N ASP A 167 2.89 -18.64 -3.45
CA ASP A 167 2.55 -19.44 -4.62
C ASP A 167 3.44 -19.05 -5.81
N PHE A 168 3.45 -19.90 -6.83
CA PHE A 168 4.28 -19.68 -7.99
C PHE A 168 3.61 -20.24 -9.25
N SER A 169 3.75 -19.49 -10.34
CA SER A 169 3.31 -19.89 -11.66
C SER A 169 4.36 -19.51 -12.70
N PHE A 170 4.42 -20.31 -13.77
CA PHE A 170 5.18 -19.94 -14.97
C PHE A 170 4.39 -19.06 -15.93
N LYS A 171 3.08 -18.90 -15.71
CA LYS A 171 2.26 -17.91 -16.41
C LYS A 171 2.52 -16.52 -15.84
N THR A 172 2.38 -15.49 -16.66
CA THR A 172 2.45 -14.12 -16.15
C THR A 172 1.21 -13.80 -15.30
N PRO A 173 1.29 -12.81 -14.38
CA PRO A 173 0.12 -12.36 -13.63
C PRO A 173 -1.04 -11.93 -14.52
N GLU A 174 -0.75 -11.32 -15.67
CA GLU A 174 -1.75 -10.88 -16.64
C GLU A 174 -2.45 -12.07 -17.31
N GLU A 175 -1.70 -13.12 -17.67
CA GLU A 175 -2.28 -14.37 -18.19
C GLU A 175 -3.18 -15.05 -17.15
N LEU A 176 -2.73 -15.13 -15.90
CA LEU A 176 -3.54 -15.68 -14.80
C LEU A 176 -4.81 -14.87 -14.59
N LEU A 177 -4.71 -13.54 -14.56
CA LEU A 177 -5.86 -12.66 -14.40
C LEU A 177 -6.84 -12.80 -15.57
N ALA A 178 -6.33 -12.91 -16.80
CA ALA A 178 -7.15 -13.11 -17.99
C ALA A 178 -7.91 -14.46 -17.95
N ASP A 179 -7.26 -15.54 -17.53
CA ASP A 179 -7.90 -16.86 -17.39
C ASP A 179 -9.03 -16.83 -16.33
N LEU A 180 -8.78 -16.16 -15.19
CA LEU A 180 -9.74 -16.02 -14.10
C LEU A 180 -10.96 -15.16 -14.49
N THR A 181 -10.73 -14.07 -15.22
CA THR A 181 -11.78 -13.10 -15.58
C THR A 181 -12.49 -13.42 -16.89
N GLY A 182 -11.83 -14.08 -17.84
CA GLY A 182 -12.43 -14.53 -19.11
C GLY A 182 -13.56 -15.53 -18.92
N SER A 183 -13.46 -16.38 -17.89
CA SER A 183 -14.56 -17.29 -17.49
C SER A 183 -15.75 -16.52 -16.87
N ALA A 184 -15.49 -15.43 -16.15
CA ALA A 184 -16.54 -14.59 -15.55
C ALA A 184 -17.34 -13.79 -16.59
N ASN A 185 -16.69 -13.29 -17.65
CA ASN A 185 -17.38 -12.62 -18.76
C ASN A 185 -18.29 -13.57 -19.54
N SER A 186 -17.96 -14.86 -19.57
CA SER A 186 -18.82 -15.91 -20.18
C SER A 186 -20.09 -16.18 -19.35
N ALA A 187 -19.99 -16.15 -18.02
CA ALA A 187 -21.12 -16.31 -17.11
C ALA A 187 -22.02 -15.05 -17.07
N ALA A 188 -21.45 -13.85 -17.14
CA ALA A 188 -22.22 -12.60 -17.24
C ALA A 188 -22.99 -12.49 -18.57
N ALA A 189 -22.41 -12.94 -19.68
CA ALA A 189 -23.09 -13.01 -20.97
C ALA A 189 -24.26 -14.02 -20.97
N ALA A 190 -24.12 -15.14 -20.26
CA ALA A 190 -25.19 -16.14 -20.11
C ALA A 190 -26.40 -15.60 -19.32
N HIS A 191 -26.18 -14.76 -18.30
CA HIS A 191 -27.27 -14.11 -17.55
C HIS A 191 -27.96 -12.97 -18.30
N SER A 192 -27.31 -12.35 -19.29
CA SER A 192 -27.95 -11.34 -20.14
C SER A 192 -28.84 -11.93 -21.25
N MET A 193 -28.61 -13.19 -21.63
CA MET A 193 -29.36 -13.86 -22.72
C MET A 193 -30.66 -14.54 -22.25
N SER A 194 -30.89 -14.71 -20.94
CA SER A 194 -32.13 -15.32 -20.41
C SER A 194 -33.30 -14.34 -20.26
N GLY A 195 -33.16 -13.08 -20.70
CA GLY A 195 -34.10 -12.01 -20.37
C GLY A 195 -35.04 -11.56 -21.48
N HIS A 196 -34.94 -12.03 -22.73
CA HIS A 196 -35.77 -11.52 -23.84
C HIS A 196 -36.40 -12.66 -24.64
N SER A 197 -37.47 -13.25 -24.10
CA SER A 197 -38.47 -13.96 -24.90
C SER A 197 -39.71 -13.08 -25.04
N MET A 198 -39.98 -12.68 -26.27
CA MET A 198 -41.09 -11.86 -26.75
C MET A 198 -42.46 -12.46 -26.44
N SER A 199 -43.43 -11.60 -26.09
CA SER A 199 -44.85 -11.84 -26.41
C SER A 199 -45.34 -10.69 -27.28
N GLY A 200 -45.48 -10.97 -28.57
CA GLY A 200 -46.06 -10.05 -29.54
C GLY A 200 -47.58 -9.96 -29.40
N THR A 201 -48.11 -8.77 -29.69
CA THR A 201 -49.51 -8.57 -30.09
C THR A 201 -49.53 -7.57 -31.24
N ASP A 202 -50.08 -8.04 -32.35
CA ASP A 202 -50.42 -7.32 -33.58
C ASP A 202 -51.25 -6.05 -33.31
N MET A 203 -51.08 -5.03 -34.17
CA MET A 203 -52.17 -4.20 -34.68
C MET A 203 -51.81 -3.60 -36.06
N PRO A 204 -52.71 -3.65 -37.06
CA PRO A 204 -52.48 -3.09 -38.39
C PRO A 204 -53.11 -1.69 -38.58
N GLY A 205 -52.41 -0.86 -39.35
CA GLY A 205 -53.02 0.14 -40.22
C GLY A 205 -53.31 1.53 -39.65
N MET A 206 -52.65 2.55 -40.21
CA MET A 206 -53.32 3.77 -40.69
C MET A 206 -52.36 4.59 -41.56
N SER A 207 -52.72 4.69 -42.83
CA SER A 207 -52.24 5.67 -43.80
C SER A 207 -52.71 7.08 -43.42
N MET A 208 -51.85 8.09 -43.52
CA MET A 208 -52.25 9.45 -43.91
C MET A 208 -51.11 10.14 -44.66
N ALA A 209 -51.49 10.78 -45.76
CA ALA A 209 -50.68 11.53 -46.71
C ALA A 209 -50.65 13.03 -46.37
N GLY A 210 -49.79 13.78 -47.08
CA GLY A 210 -49.71 15.26 -47.14
C GLY A 210 -48.53 15.83 -46.35
N ASP A 211 -47.77 16.82 -46.77
CA ASP A 211 -47.66 17.67 -47.97
C ASP A 211 -46.24 18.29 -47.87
N ASP A 212 -45.44 18.29 -48.94
CA ASP A 212 -45.22 19.41 -49.86
C ASP A 212 -44.46 20.63 -49.28
N GLN A 213 -43.21 20.77 -49.76
CA GLN A 213 -42.46 21.98 -50.13
C GLN A 213 -42.09 23.05 -49.08
N GLY A 214 -40.81 23.45 -49.11
CA GLY A 214 -40.34 24.64 -48.39
C GLY A 214 -38.83 24.84 -48.41
N THR A 215 -38.29 25.22 -49.57
CA THR A 215 -36.95 25.79 -49.79
C THR A 215 -36.58 26.96 -48.87
N SER A 216 -35.32 27.02 -48.40
CA SER A 216 -34.33 28.09 -48.72
C SER A 216 -33.31 28.29 -47.61
N MET A 217 -32.07 28.50 -48.05
CA MET A 217 -30.90 28.87 -47.27
C MET A 217 -31.01 30.28 -46.65
N ALA A 218 -30.38 30.46 -45.49
CA ALA A 218 -29.29 31.41 -45.22
C ALA A 218 -28.59 31.00 -43.91
#